data_AF-A0A2N8NAF8-F1
#
_entry.id   AF-A0A2N8NAF8-F1
#
_cell.length_a   1.000
_cell.length_b   1.000
_cell.length_c   1.000
_cell.angle_alpha   90.00
_cell.angle_beta   90.00
_cell.angle_gamma   90.00
#
_symmetry.space_group_name_H-M   'P 1'
#
loop_
_entity.id
_entity.type
_entity.pdbx_description
1 polymer ?
#
loop_
_entity_poly.entity_id
_entity_poly.type
_entity_poly.pdbx_seq_one_letter_code
_entity_poly.pdbx_strand_id
1 'polypeptide(L)'
;MYALIFQSRKPQARAFRKWVTGEVLPSLRKYGYYVAPGAQLTDEQREELERVMMGRMLRYLSRRDYIQVARRTGYPVWYVQRVVAGQAGGHAGSVMLALQERALKNCREYVDPLSEARMTSVIEQLS
;
A
#
# COMPACT_ATOMS: atom_id res chain seq x y z
N MET A 1 -3.77 22.39 13.63
CA MET A 1 -2.56 22.25 14.47
C MET A 1 -1.27 22.06 13.66
N TYR A 2 -1.12 21.03 12.83
CA TYR A 2 0.12 20.76 12.08
C TYR A 2 0.53 21.83 11.06
N ALA A 3 -0.44 22.50 10.43
CA ALA A 3 -0.16 23.57 9.46
C ALA A 3 0.66 24.73 10.07
N LEU A 4 0.39 25.10 11.33
CA LEU A 4 1.13 26.15 12.05
C LEU A 4 2.58 25.75 12.31
N ILE A 5 2.86 24.46 12.52
CA ILE A 5 4.22 23.94 12.73
C ILE A 5 5.02 24.02 11.43
N PHE A 6 4.41 23.68 10.29
CA PHE A 6 5.08 23.76 8.98
C PHE A 6 5.36 25.20 8.52
N GLN A 7 4.58 26.18 9.00
CA GLN A 7 4.75 27.61 8.73
C GLN A 7 5.67 28.31 9.75
N SER A 8 5.92 27.69 10.90
CA SER A 8 6.73 28.27 11.97
C SER A 8 8.20 28.43 11.56
N ARG A 9 8.77 29.60 11.86
CA ARG A 9 10.19 29.93 11.61
C ARG A 9 11.13 29.46 12.73
N LYS A 10 10.59 28.91 13.82
CA LYS A 10 11.40 28.43 14.96
C LYS A 10 12.36 27.31 14.54
N PRO A 11 13.59 27.25 15.08
CA PRO A 11 14.58 26.24 14.70
C PRO A 11 14.08 24.80 14.95
N GLN A 12 13.31 24.58 16.02
CA GLN A 12 12.69 23.27 16.32
C GLN A 12 11.70 22.85 15.23
N ALA A 13 10.90 23.80 14.71
CA ALA A 13 9.94 23.54 13.65
C ALA A 13 10.63 23.24 12.31
N ARG A 14 11.77 23.89 12.03
CA ARG A 14 12.60 23.60 10.85
C ARG A 14 13.19 22.18 10.91
N ALA A 15 13.69 21.77 12.07
CA ALA A 15 14.21 20.41 12.27
C ALA A 15 13.11 19.36 12.08
N PHE A 16 11.94 19.58 12.69
CA PHE A 16 10.78 18.70 12.53
C PHE A 16 10.35 18.61 11.06
N ARG A 17 10.21 19.74 10.36
CA ARG A 17 9.86 19.74 8.93
C ARG A 17 10.86 18.94 8.12
N LYS A 18 12.16 19.14 8.35
CA LYS A 18 13.24 18.43 7.63
C LYS A 18 13.16 16.92 7.85
N TRP A 19 12.94 16.49 9.09
CA TRP A 19 12.75 15.08 9.44
C TRP A 19 11.50 14.49 8.79
N VAL A 20 10.35 15.17 8.87
CA VAL A 20 9.11 14.69 8.25
C VAL A 20 9.25 14.57 6.74
N THR A 21 9.84 15.56 6.05
CA THR A 21 9.97 15.52 4.59
C THR A 21 11.08 14.59 4.09
N GLY A 22 12.14 14.42 4.87
CA GLY A 22 13.31 13.61 4.50
C GLY A 22 13.15 12.12 4.82
N GLU A 23 12.39 11.79 5.85
CA GLU A 23 12.34 10.43 6.40
C GLU A 23 10.92 9.87 6.45
N VAL A 24 10.00 10.59 7.12
CA VAL A 24 8.64 10.11 7.39
C VAL A 24 7.80 10.04 6.13
N LEU A 25 7.69 11.13 5.37
CA LEU A 25 6.85 11.19 4.16
C LEU A 25 7.35 10.29 3.03
N PRO A 26 8.66 10.17 2.75
CA PRO A 26 9.15 9.17 1.80
C PRO A 26 8.78 7.75 2.22
N SER A 27 8.94 7.41 3.50
CA SER A 27 8.60 6.08 4.03
C SER A 27 7.10 5.80 3.97
N LEU A 28 6.26 6.74 4.38
CA LEU A 28 4.80 6.62 4.27
C LEU A 28 4.34 6.47 2.82
N ARG A 29 4.95 7.19 1.87
CA ARG A 29 4.62 7.06 0.45
C ARG A 29 5.04 5.71 -0.14
N LYS A 30 6.21 5.20 0.28
CA LYS A 30 6.77 3.96 -0.26
C LYS A 30 6.12 2.72 0.34
N TYR A 31 5.92 2.71 1.66
CA TYR A 31 5.48 1.53 2.40
C TYR A 31 4.06 1.65 2.95
N GLY A 32 3.49 2.85 3.03
CA GLY A 32 2.16 3.06 3.65
C GLY A 32 2.19 3.14 5.18
N TYR A 33 3.38 3.03 5.79
CA TYR A 33 3.61 3.15 7.23
C TYR A 33 5.01 3.73 7.48
N TYR A 34 5.22 4.24 8.69
CA TYR A 34 6.52 4.72 9.16
C TYR A 34 6.89 3.96 10.42
N VAL A 35 8.11 3.44 10.45
CA VAL A 35 8.71 2.80 11.61
C VAL A 35 9.85 3.70 12.03
N ALA A 36 9.83 4.17 13.27
CA ALA A 36 10.91 5.02 13.77
C ALA A 36 12.23 4.23 13.75
N PRO A 37 13.36 4.85 13.34
CA PRO A 37 14.66 4.20 13.41
C PRO A 37 14.97 3.89 14.88
N GLY A 38 14.99 2.59 15.22
CA GLY A 38 15.13 2.09 16.60
C GLY A 38 13.89 1.39 17.15
N ALA A 39 12.72 1.59 16.54
CA ALA A 39 11.56 0.73 16.78
C ALA A 39 11.75 -0.57 15.98
N GLN A 40 12.32 -1.60 16.61
CA GLN A 40 12.27 -2.95 16.07
C GLN A 40 10.82 -3.41 16.24
N LEU A 41 10.04 -3.40 15.16
CA LEU A 41 8.79 -4.14 15.13
C LEU A 41 9.16 -5.61 15.31
N THR A 42 8.52 -6.28 16.26
CA THR A 42 8.62 -7.74 16.33
C THR A 42 8.09 -8.33 15.02
N ASP A 43 8.57 -9.51 14.63
CA ASP A 43 8.11 -10.17 13.41
C ASP A 43 6.57 -10.31 13.40
N GLU A 44 5.96 -10.55 14.57
CA GLU A 44 4.50 -10.58 14.75
C GLU A 44 3.81 -9.25 14.41
N GLN A 45 4.33 -8.12 14.90
CA GLN A 45 3.75 -6.80 14.63
C GLN A 45 3.86 -6.44 13.16
N ARG A 46 4.94 -6.87 12.51
CA ARG A 46 5.14 -6.69 11.07
C ARG A 46 4.17 -7.54 10.26
N GLU A 47 4.00 -8.81 10.62
CA GLU A 47 3.06 -9.72 9.96
C GLU A 47 1.61 -9.25 10.08
N GLU A 48 1.20 -8.76 11.25
CA GLU A 48 -0.15 -8.23 11.44
C GLU A 48 -0.39 -6.97 10.59
N LEU A 49 0.61 -6.09 10.49
CA LEU A 49 0.54 -4.93 9.61
C LEU A 49 0.43 -5.33 8.14
N GLU A 50 1.26 -6.29 7.69
CA GLU A 50 1.23 -6.82 6.33
C GLU A 50 -0.15 -7.46 6.04
N ARG A 51 -0.74 -8.18 6.99
CA ARG A 51 -2.10 -8.75 6.89
C ARG A 51 -3.17 -7.68 6.71
N VAL A 52 -3.19 -6.64 7.55
CA VAL A 52 -4.17 -5.55 7.46
C VAL A 52 -4.04 -4.80 6.14
N MET A 53 -2.82 -4.56 5.68
CA MET A 53 -2.56 -3.93 4.38
C MET A 53 -3.05 -4.80 3.23
N MET A 54 -2.75 -6.11 3.26
CA MET A 54 -3.17 -7.05 2.23
C MET A 54 -4.69 -7.09 2.13
N GLY A 55 -5.41 -7.18 3.26
CA GLY A 55 -6.88 -7.15 3.28
C GLY A 55 -7.46 -5.93 2.58
N ARG A 56 -6.85 -4.75 2.74
CA ARG A 56 -7.28 -3.51 2.05
C ARG A 56 -6.95 -3.50 0.57
N MET A 57 -5.87 -4.17 0.17
CA MET A 57 -5.39 -4.20 -1.21
C MET A 57 -6.10 -5.22 -2.09
N LEU A 58 -6.63 -6.31 -1.51
CA LEU A 58 -7.31 -7.39 -2.23
C LEU A 58 -8.41 -6.89 -3.18
N ARG A 59 -9.16 -5.86 -2.78
CA ARG A 59 -10.22 -5.22 -3.60
C ARG A 59 -9.71 -4.66 -4.94
N TYR A 60 -8.41 -4.41 -5.06
CA TYR A 60 -7.79 -3.79 -6.24
C TYR A 60 -6.85 -4.74 -6.97
N LEU A 61 -6.75 -6.01 -6.56
CA LEU A 61 -5.81 -6.95 -7.15
C LEU A 61 -6.54 -8.04 -7.93
N SER A 62 -6.10 -8.23 -9.17
CA SER A 62 -6.58 -9.28 -10.06
C SER A 62 -5.55 -10.39 -10.22
N ARG A 63 -5.96 -11.55 -10.75
CA ARG A 63 -5.04 -12.66 -11.05
C ARG A 63 -3.90 -12.25 -11.99
N ARG A 64 -4.13 -11.28 -12.89
CA ARG A 64 -3.12 -10.74 -13.81
C ARG A 64 -2.02 -9.97 -13.07
N ASP A 65 -2.36 -9.37 -11.94
CA ASP A 65 -1.41 -8.62 -11.12
C ASP A 65 -0.43 -9.55 -10.41
N TYR A 66 -0.87 -10.74 -10.00
CA TYR A 66 0.01 -11.73 -9.37
C TYR A 66 1.10 -12.20 -10.33
N ILE A 67 0.75 -12.39 -11.61
CA ILE A 67 1.72 -12.76 -12.66
C ILE A 67 2.72 -11.63 -12.92
N GLN A 68 2.26 -10.38 -12.91
CA GLN A 68 3.13 -9.22 -13.09
C GLN A 68 4.09 -9.04 -11.91
N VAL A 69 3.60 -9.22 -10.68
CA VAL A 69 4.43 -9.16 -9.46
C VAL A 69 5.48 -10.26 -9.47
N ALA A 70 5.09 -11.50 -9.77
CA ALA A 70 6.01 -12.63 -9.87
C ALA A 70 7.16 -12.36 -10.86
N ARG A 71 6.85 -11.79 -12.03
CA ARG A 71 7.86 -11.41 -13.04
C ARG A 71 8.79 -10.29 -12.56
N ARG A 72 8.27 -9.32 -11.79
CA ARG A 72 9.05 -8.17 -11.30
C ARG A 72 9.97 -8.56 -10.15
N THR A 73 9.52 -9.42 -9.24
CA THR A 73 10.28 -9.79 -8.04
C THR A 73 11.13 -11.04 -8.23
N GLY A 74 10.90 -11.82 -9.29
CA GLY A 74 11.61 -13.07 -9.57
C GLY A 74 11.07 -14.27 -8.78
N TYR A 75 10.05 -14.08 -7.94
CA TYR A 75 9.40 -15.17 -7.21
C TYR A 75 8.35 -15.87 -8.07
N PRO A 76 8.14 -17.18 -7.89
CA PRO A 76 7.08 -17.90 -8.60
C PRO A 76 5.69 -17.43 -8.16
N VAL A 77 4.71 -17.55 -9.06
CA VAL A 77 3.33 -17.07 -8.81
C VAL A 77 2.70 -17.71 -7.57
N TRP A 78 2.98 -19.00 -7.30
CA TRP A 78 2.48 -19.66 -6.10
C TRP A 78 3.00 -19.02 -4.81
N TYR A 79 4.23 -18.49 -4.82
CA TYR A 79 4.80 -17.79 -3.66
C TYR A 79 4.09 -16.46 -3.44
N VAL A 80 3.80 -15.72 -4.53
CA VAL A 80 2.98 -14.50 -4.47
C VAL A 80 1.59 -14.81 -3.92
N GLN A 81 0.96 -15.90 -4.35
CA GLN A 81 -0.34 -16.33 -3.82
C GLN A 81 -0.27 -16.69 -2.33
N ARG A 82 0.82 -17.33 -1.90
CA ARG A 82 1.06 -17.65 -0.49
C ARG A 82 1.22 -16.40 0.38
N VAL A 83 1.89 -15.36 -0.14
CA VAL A 83 1.98 -14.03 0.51
C VAL A 83 0.60 -13.39 0.63
N VAL A 84 -0.18 -13.40 -0.45
CA VAL A 84 -1.55 -12.87 -0.46
C VAL A 84 -2.46 -13.62 0.52
N ALA A 85 -2.27 -14.93 0.66
CA ALA A 85 -3.01 -15.77 1.61
C ALA A 85 -2.58 -15.55 3.08
N GLY A 86 -1.58 -14.71 3.35
CA GLY A 86 -1.05 -14.48 4.69
C GLY A 86 -0.29 -15.67 5.27
N GLN A 87 0.20 -16.57 4.40
CA GLN A 87 0.89 -17.82 4.77
C GLN A 87 2.41 -17.76 4.53
N ALA A 88 2.93 -16.58 4.16
CA ALA A 88 4.35 -16.37 3.90
C ALA A 88 4.99 -15.64 5.09
N GLY A 89 5.99 -16.26 5.71
CA GLY A 89 6.82 -15.60 6.72
C GLY A 89 7.95 -14.78 6.10
N GLY A 90 8.43 -13.77 6.83
CA GLY A 90 9.72 -13.05 6.73
C GLY A 90 10.14 -12.40 5.39
N HIS A 91 10.09 -13.15 4.29
CA HIS A 91 10.53 -12.77 2.95
C HIS A 91 9.41 -12.14 2.08
N ALA A 92 8.23 -11.92 2.66
CA ALA A 92 7.08 -11.35 1.98
C ALA A 92 7.25 -9.88 1.58
N GLY A 93 8.17 -9.13 2.19
CA GLY A 93 8.25 -7.66 2.05
C GLY A 93 8.42 -7.13 0.64
N SER A 94 9.24 -7.78 -0.20
CA SER A 94 9.45 -7.37 -1.60
C SER A 94 8.22 -7.63 -2.47
N VAL A 95 7.55 -8.77 -2.25
CA VAL A 95 6.31 -9.15 -2.92
C VAL A 95 5.16 -8.25 -2.46
N MET A 96 5.07 -7.98 -1.16
CA MET A 96 4.07 -7.13 -0.54
C MET A 96 4.17 -5.70 -1.09
N LEU A 97 5.38 -5.16 -1.20
CA LEU A 97 5.62 -3.85 -1.82
C LEU A 97 5.19 -3.82 -3.30
N ALA A 98 5.53 -4.85 -4.06
CA ALA A 98 5.15 -4.92 -5.47
C ALA A 98 3.63 -5.08 -5.66
N LEU A 99 2.95 -5.84 -4.78
CA LEU A 99 1.49 -5.93 -4.74
C LEU A 99 0.88 -4.57 -4.39
N GLN A 100 1.49 -3.82 -3.46
CA GLN A 100 1.01 -2.51 -3.03
C GLN A 100 1.09 -1.49 -4.17
N GLU A 101 2.22 -1.41 -4.85
CA GLU A 101 2.38 -0.55 -6.04
C GLU A 101 1.31 -0.87 -7.08
N ARG A 102 0.98 -2.15 -7.25
CA ARG A 102 -0.03 -2.57 -8.22
C ARG A 102 -1.44 -2.26 -7.77
N ALA A 103 -1.77 -2.49 -6.52
CA ALA A 103 -3.04 -2.10 -5.93
C ALA A 103 -3.26 -0.59 -6.02
N LEU A 104 -2.22 0.23 -5.79
CA LEU A 104 -2.29 1.68 -5.95
C LEU A 104 -2.45 2.13 -7.41
N LYS A 105 -1.87 1.40 -8.36
CA LYS A 105 -2.10 1.66 -9.78
C LYS A 105 -3.53 1.32 -10.16
N ASN A 106 -3.99 0.14 -9.77
CA ASN A 106 -5.33 -0.33 -10.08
C ASN A 106 -6.40 0.50 -9.36
N CYS A 107 -6.15 1.04 -8.16
CA CYS A 107 -7.13 1.89 -7.47
C CYS A 107 -7.41 3.21 -8.21
N ARG A 108 -6.45 3.73 -8.97
CA ARG A 108 -6.66 4.92 -9.83
C ARG A 108 -7.54 4.61 -11.04
N GLU A 109 -7.50 3.36 -11.50
CA GLU A 109 -8.25 2.87 -12.67
C GLU A 109 -9.52 2.11 -12.25
N TYR A 110 -9.71 1.90 -10.94
CA TYR A 110 -10.80 1.08 -10.41
C TYR A 110 -12.12 1.84 -10.54
N VAL A 111 -12.99 1.30 -11.38
CA VAL A 111 -14.39 1.72 -11.47
C VAL A 111 -15.20 0.67 -10.72
N ASP A 112 -15.91 1.08 -9.67
CA ASP A 112 -16.77 0.19 -8.91
C ASP A 112 -17.90 -0.34 -9.82
N PRO A 113 -17.93 -1.65 -10.13
CA PRO A 113 -18.93 -2.22 -11.03
C PRO A 113 -20.35 -2.15 -10.44
N LEU A 114 -20.47 -2.00 -9.11
CA LEU A 114 -21.75 -1.86 -8.40
C LEU A 114 -22.06 -0.40 -8.03
N SER A 115 -21.31 0.57 -8.57
CA SER A 115 -21.66 1.98 -8.37
C SER A 115 -22.97 2.32 -9.07
N GLU A 116 -23.78 3.14 -8.41
CA GLU A 116 -25.07 3.61 -8.92
C GLU A 116 -24.94 4.19 -10.33
N ALA A 117 -23.88 4.97 -10.58
CA ALA A 117 -23.56 5.55 -11.89
C ALA A 117 -23.27 4.52 -13.00
N ARG A 118 -22.71 3.35 -12.65
CA ARG A 118 -22.48 2.27 -13.63
C ARG A 118 -23.76 1.47 -13.84
N MET A 119 -24.52 1.20 -12.78
CA MET A 119 -25.82 0.52 -12.88
C MET A 119 -26.79 1.32 -13.75
N THR A 120 -26.87 2.64 -13.57
CA THR A 120 -27.70 3.51 -14.41
C THR A 120 -27.22 3.53 -15.86
N SER A 121 -25.89 3.62 -16.11
CA SER A 121 -25.35 3.57 -17.47
C SER A 121 -25.66 2.24 -18.20
N VAL A 122 -25.69 1.11 -17.47
CA VAL A 122 -26.04 -0.20 -18.05
C VAL A 122 -27.53 -0.29 -18.35
N ILE A 123 -28.38 0.26 -17.48
CA ILE A 123 -29.84 0.32 -17.71
C ILE A 123 -30.16 1.20 -18.93
N GLU A 124 -29.50 2.35 -19.06
CA GLU A 124 -29.64 3.24 -20.23
C GLU A 124 -29.17 2.58 -21.52
N GLN A 125 -28.11 1.77 -21.49
CA GLN A 125 -27.63 1.04 -22.68
C GLN A 125 -28.53 -0.13 -23.12
N LEU A 126 -29.39 -0.61 -22.23
CA LEU A 126 -30.33 -1.71 -22.48
C LEU A 126 -31.75 -1.23 -22.81
N SER A 127 -32.02 0.08 -22.69
CA SER A 127 -33.29 0.73 -23.04
C SER A 127 -33.23 1.28 -24.47
#